data_AF-A0A0G1VMF4-F1
#
_entry.id   AF-A0A0G1VMF4-F1
#
_cell.length_a   1.000
_cell.length_b   1.000
_cell.length_c   1.000
_cell.angle_alpha   90.00
_cell.angle_beta   90.00
_cell.angle_gamma   90.00
#
_symmetry.space_group_name_H-M   'P 1'
#
loop_
_entity.id
_entity.type
_entity.pdbx_description
1 polymer ?
#
loop_
_entity_poly.entity_id
_entity_poly.type
_entity_poly.pdbx_seq_one_letter_code
_entity_poly.pdbx_strand_id
1 'polypeptide(L)'
;MKEKNRGAALILMVLFFLIVSIAIVLGSASPVVRDLKGAQALIQSKSSYYTAESGTEDAFYRIKKGKQLSNPETTSLNGGTVSVSVTDVSSTEKEIVASGDVSTNDRNIKLAILSGVGADFAYGAQVGDGGLVMGNNTKVKGSGGVAGNVFSNGPITGSNGAIITGDATVATSVTEDTQARSIVCNVDQDVGKTSPQVDFAQSFVPSDTMPLSRISLYLKKTGSPSNPSIKIVEDNSGSPKTTSLASVTLSAATVTTSYGWIDVSFSSPANLVGGQTYWIVFDTGTNASNYFTWCSDSNNGLGNGVGKYKSSWSSGGSWTLITGDLGFKTYLGSGTGVVASVTVNGNARANTINNSTIDGIAYCQTGSGNNKACNTSQPDPSPMNMPLSDANIEQWRTDAASGGTITGNCGDSGVASCVISSGGTLSLGPKKITGDLVLTNNRTLKLTGVLYVMGNINISNNGTVKCDVSFGADSCVIVADGWIDAGNNAIFTGSGQTGSYILSVSTIEGCNGGSGSNCAPNYSGINLGNGLGGAIFYTTKSMINLSNNGEIKAVVGYKLNLDNNTEIEYEQGVADTNFSSGPGGGWNVKSWKEVQ
;
A
#
# COMPACT_ATOMS: atom_id res chain seq x y z
N MET A 1 37.46 -90.62 -32.66
CA MET A 1 37.41 -90.06 -31.28
C MET A 1 37.39 -88.52 -31.20
N LYS A 2 37.65 -87.76 -32.29
CA LYS A 2 37.68 -86.28 -32.25
C LYS A 2 36.34 -85.55 -32.45
N GLU A 3 35.28 -86.21 -32.93
CA GLU A 3 34.01 -85.52 -33.24
C GLU A 3 33.02 -85.40 -32.08
N LYS A 4 32.98 -86.36 -31.15
CA LYS A 4 32.08 -86.29 -29.96
C LYS A 4 32.45 -85.16 -28.97
N ASN A 5 33.69 -84.68 -28.98
CA ASN A 5 34.14 -83.60 -28.10
C ASN A 5 33.84 -82.19 -28.67
N ARG A 6 33.53 -82.06 -29.97
CA ARG A 6 33.21 -80.77 -30.59
C ARG A 6 31.82 -80.26 -30.20
N GLY A 7 30.83 -81.14 -30.10
CA GLY A 7 29.48 -80.79 -29.65
C GLY A 7 29.42 -80.43 -28.16
N ALA A 8 30.13 -81.18 -27.30
CA ALA A 8 30.23 -80.88 -25.88
C ALA A 8 30.95 -79.54 -25.59
N ALA A 9 32.00 -79.22 -26.34
CA ALA A 9 32.69 -77.93 -26.24
C ALA A 9 31.81 -76.74 -26.66
N LEU A 10 30.97 -76.93 -27.69
CA LEU A 10 30.06 -75.88 -28.17
C LEU A 10 28.92 -75.64 -27.17
N ILE A 11 28.37 -76.69 -26.56
CA ILE A 11 27.37 -76.57 -25.47
C ILE A 11 27.98 -75.88 -24.24
N LEU A 12 29.20 -76.24 -23.83
CA LEU A 12 29.88 -75.60 -22.70
C LEU A 12 30.17 -74.12 -22.97
N MET A 13 30.59 -73.75 -24.19
CA MET A 13 30.73 -72.34 -24.58
C MET A 13 29.40 -71.60 -24.52
N VAL A 14 28.32 -72.17 -25.07
CA VAL A 14 26.99 -71.54 -25.04
C VAL A 14 26.51 -71.37 -23.60
N LEU A 15 26.67 -72.38 -22.75
CA LEU A 15 26.31 -72.29 -21.33
C LEU A 15 27.16 -71.25 -20.59
N PHE A 16 28.46 -71.18 -20.88
CA PHE A 16 29.35 -70.19 -20.31
C PHE A 16 28.94 -68.77 -20.72
N PHE A 17 28.68 -68.52 -22.01
CA PHE A 17 28.18 -67.23 -22.49
C PHE A 17 26.79 -66.89 -21.93
N LEU A 18 25.93 -67.89 -21.69
CA LEU A 18 24.62 -67.71 -21.06
C LEU A 18 24.74 -67.32 -19.57
N ILE A 19 25.65 -67.96 -18.84
CA ILE A 19 25.91 -67.62 -17.43
C ILE A 19 26.54 -66.22 -17.32
N VAL A 20 27.50 -65.91 -18.18
CA VAL A 20 28.14 -64.58 -18.22
C VAL A 20 27.11 -63.51 -18.62
N SER A 21 26.23 -63.77 -19.59
CA SER A 21 25.20 -62.81 -19.98
C SER A 21 24.17 -62.57 -18.88
N ILE A 22 23.73 -63.62 -18.18
CA ILE A 22 22.84 -63.50 -17.01
C ILE A 22 23.53 -62.73 -15.88
N ALA A 23 24.81 -63.00 -15.61
CA ALA A 23 25.58 -62.29 -14.59
C ALA A 23 25.73 -60.79 -14.92
N ILE A 24 25.94 -60.44 -16.20
CA ILE A 24 26.00 -59.04 -16.66
C ILE A 24 24.63 -58.37 -16.51
N VAL A 25 23.54 -59.04 -16.93
CA VAL A 25 22.17 -58.49 -16.81
C VAL A 25 21.80 -58.26 -15.35
N LEU A 26 21.99 -59.26 -14.47
CA LEU A 26 21.72 -59.13 -13.04
C LEU A 26 22.62 -58.08 -12.37
N GLY A 27 23.90 -58.02 -12.75
CA GLY A 27 24.84 -57.01 -12.27
C GLY A 27 24.45 -55.58 -12.67
N SER A 28 23.82 -55.41 -13.85
CA SER A 28 23.35 -54.11 -14.34
C SER A 28 21.97 -53.68 -13.80
N ALA A 29 21.13 -54.64 -13.39
CA ALA A 29 19.78 -54.35 -12.91
C ALA A 29 19.76 -53.59 -11.58
N SER A 30 20.64 -53.93 -10.62
CA SER A 30 20.66 -53.29 -9.30
C SER A 30 21.04 -51.80 -9.33
N PRO A 31 22.08 -51.37 -10.06
CA PRO A 31 22.36 -49.94 -10.26
C PRO A 31 21.19 -49.18 -10.89
N VAL A 32 20.55 -49.75 -11.94
CA VAL A 32 19.41 -49.11 -12.61
C VAL A 32 18.21 -48.92 -11.67
N VAL A 33 17.89 -49.93 -10.85
CA VAL A 33 16.80 -49.82 -9.86
C VAL A 33 17.14 -48.79 -8.78
N ARG A 34 18.40 -48.72 -8.35
CA ARG A 34 18.86 -47.71 -7.38
C ARG A 34 18.78 -46.31 -7.97
N ASP A 35 19.21 -46.13 -9.21
CA ASP A 35 19.15 -44.84 -9.91
C ASP A 35 17.69 -44.43 -10.15
N LEU A 36 16.81 -45.37 -10.47
CA LEU A 36 15.37 -45.11 -10.59
C LEU A 36 14.76 -44.66 -9.25
N LYS A 37 15.07 -45.34 -8.15
CA LYS A 37 14.62 -44.92 -6.80
C LYS A 37 15.18 -43.56 -6.42
N GLY A 38 16.45 -43.28 -6.73
CA GLY A 38 17.07 -41.98 -6.51
C GLY A 38 16.39 -40.87 -7.31
N ALA A 39 16.09 -41.12 -8.59
CA ALA A 39 15.37 -40.19 -9.44
C ALA A 39 13.94 -39.95 -8.94
N GLN A 40 13.23 -41.00 -8.52
CA GLN A 40 11.90 -40.88 -7.92
C GLN A 40 11.91 -40.08 -6.62
N ALA A 41 12.85 -40.37 -5.71
CA ALA A 41 13.02 -39.62 -4.47
C ALA A 41 13.34 -38.14 -4.75
N LEU A 42 14.20 -37.85 -5.74
CA LEU A 42 14.50 -36.49 -6.15
C LEU A 42 13.26 -35.76 -6.72
N ILE A 43 12.45 -36.43 -7.54
CA ILE A 43 11.21 -35.87 -8.07
C ILE A 43 10.22 -35.56 -6.94
N GLN A 44 10.03 -36.51 -6.01
CA GLN A 44 9.16 -36.32 -4.86
C GLN A 44 9.65 -35.19 -3.95
N SER A 45 10.96 -35.14 -3.66
CA SER A 45 11.57 -34.07 -2.87
C SER A 45 11.41 -32.69 -3.52
N LYS A 46 11.54 -32.58 -4.85
CA LYS A 46 11.23 -31.34 -5.57
C LYS A 46 9.75 -30.99 -5.48
N SER A 47 8.86 -31.97 -5.57
CA SER A 47 7.42 -31.76 -5.41
C SER A 47 7.10 -31.21 -4.01
N SER A 48 7.65 -31.80 -2.95
CA SER A 48 7.52 -31.32 -1.56
C SER A 48 8.01 -29.88 -1.41
N TYR A 49 9.15 -29.55 -2.03
CA TYR A 49 9.69 -28.19 -2.03
C TYR A 49 8.74 -27.18 -2.70
N TYR A 50 8.23 -27.48 -3.91
CA TYR A 50 7.28 -26.58 -4.58
C TYR A 50 5.94 -26.45 -3.82
N THR A 51 5.50 -27.52 -3.17
CA THR A 51 4.34 -27.49 -2.27
C THR A 51 4.60 -26.57 -1.07
N ALA A 52 5.78 -26.63 -0.45
CA ALA A 52 6.17 -25.71 0.62
C ALA A 52 6.27 -24.24 0.16
N GLU A 53 6.84 -23.97 -1.03
CA GLU A 53 6.90 -22.62 -1.60
C GLU A 53 5.50 -22.05 -1.79
N SER A 54 4.59 -22.85 -2.36
CA SER A 54 3.22 -22.40 -2.61
C SER A 54 2.48 -21.98 -1.33
N GLY A 55 2.70 -22.70 -0.22
CA GLY A 55 2.14 -22.34 1.08
C GLY A 55 2.77 -21.07 1.66
N THR A 56 4.08 -20.88 1.46
CA THR A 56 4.80 -19.68 1.91
C THR A 56 4.32 -18.43 1.16
N GLU A 57 4.21 -18.51 -0.17
CA GLU A 57 3.73 -17.43 -1.03
C GLU A 57 2.27 -17.05 -0.77
N ASP A 58 1.38 -18.04 -0.62
CA ASP A 58 -0.03 -17.81 -0.27
C ASP A 58 -0.15 -17.14 1.10
N ALA A 59 0.56 -17.63 2.11
CA ALA A 59 0.55 -17.03 3.44
C ALA A 59 1.12 -15.61 3.43
N PHE A 60 2.22 -15.37 2.72
CA PHE A 60 2.79 -14.03 2.56
C PHE A 60 1.80 -13.07 1.89
N TYR A 61 1.19 -13.49 0.78
CA TYR A 61 0.15 -12.71 0.10
C TYR A 61 -1.03 -12.38 1.01
N ARG A 62 -1.55 -13.38 1.75
CA ARG A 62 -2.67 -13.17 2.68
C ARG A 62 -2.31 -12.21 3.80
N ILE A 63 -1.10 -12.33 4.37
CA ILE A 63 -0.59 -11.39 5.38
C ILE A 63 -0.48 -9.97 4.78
N LYS A 64 0.09 -9.82 3.58
CA LYS A 64 0.22 -8.53 2.89
C LYS A 64 -1.15 -7.90 2.58
N LYS A 65 -2.17 -8.70 2.29
CA LYS A 65 -3.54 -8.24 2.01
C LYS A 65 -4.48 -8.23 3.22
N GLY A 66 -3.97 -8.48 4.43
CA GLY A 66 -4.79 -8.50 5.65
C GLY A 66 -5.89 -9.57 5.65
N LYS A 67 -5.72 -10.64 4.87
CA LYS A 67 -6.66 -11.78 4.85
C LYS A 67 -6.44 -12.66 6.07
N GLN A 68 -7.52 -13.28 6.55
CA GLN A 68 -7.42 -14.25 7.65
C GLN A 68 -6.62 -15.48 7.21
N LEU A 69 -5.78 -15.98 8.12
CA LEU A 69 -5.02 -17.22 7.99
C LEU A 69 -5.20 -18.01 9.28
N SER A 70 -5.53 -19.29 9.19
CA SER A 70 -5.47 -20.18 10.35
C SER A 70 -4.01 -20.44 10.72
N ASN A 71 -3.75 -20.82 11.97
CA ASN A 71 -2.40 -21.11 12.41
C ASN A 71 -2.37 -22.41 13.24
N PRO A 72 -1.89 -23.54 12.70
CA PRO A 72 -1.42 -23.72 11.32
C PRO A 72 -2.57 -23.80 10.30
N GLU A 73 -2.35 -23.31 9.08
CA GLU A 73 -3.22 -23.52 7.91
C GLU A 73 -2.73 -24.76 7.16
N THR A 74 -3.63 -25.65 6.76
CA THR A 74 -3.25 -26.84 5.97
C THR A 74 -3.98 -26.84 4.65
N THR A 75 -3.23 -26.98 3.55
CA THR A 75 -3.77 -27.01 2.18
C THR A 75 -3.21 -28.20 1.42
N SER A 76 -4.02 -28.83 0.55
CA SER A 76 -3.56 -29.90 -0.33
C SER A 76 -3.35 -29.37 -1.75
N LEU A 77 -2.22 -29.68 -2.36
CA LEU A 77 -1.89 -29.28 -3.73
C LEU A 77 -1.23 -30.43 -4.49
N ASN A 78 -1.84 -30.85 -5.60
CA ASN A 78 -1.30 -31.84 -6.54
C ASN A 78 -0.76 -33.14 -5.89
N GLY A 79 -1.48 -33.68 -4.90
CA GLY A 79 -1.10 -34.90 -4.17
C GLY A 79 -0.13 -34.69 -3.01
N GLY A 80 0.34 -33.47 -2.76
CA GLY A 80 1.05 -33.06 -1.56
C GLY A 80 0.16 -32.30 -0.57
N THR A 81 0.61 -32.21 0.67
CA THR A 81 -0.01 -31.39 1.72
C THR A 81 1.01 -30.36 2.21
N VAL A 82 0.59 -29.10 2.35
CA VAL A 82 1.40 -28.07 3.00
C VAL A 82 0.76 -27.66 4.31
N SER A 83 1.55 -27.61 5.38
CA SER A 83 1.18 -27.02 6.65
C SER A 83 1.96 -25.73 6.86
N VAL A 84 1.26 -24.61 7.00
CA VAL A 84 1.86 -23.28 7.15
C VAL A 84 1.59 -22.76 8.55
N SER A 85 2.65 -22.42 9.27
CA SER A 85 2.57 -21.72 10.55
C SER A 85 3.13 -20.32 10.43
N VAL A 86 2.50 -19.37 11.14
CA VAL A 86 2.95 -17.98 11.22
C VAL A 86 3.20 -17.64 12.68
N THR A 87 4.42 -17.22 12.99
CA THR A 87 4.84 -16.85 14.34
C THR A 87 5.19 -15.36 14.37
N ASP A 88 4.63 -14.63 15.33
CA ASP A 88 5.07 -13.28 15.67
C ASP A 88 6.40 -13.34 16.43
N VAL A 89 7.51 -12.95 15.80
CA VAL A 89 8.84 -12.87 16.43
C VAL A 89 9.00 -11.57 17.20
N SER A 90 8.44 -10.48 16.67
CA SER A 90 8.34 -9.18 17.33
C SER A 90 7.12 -8.42 16.81
N SER A 91 6.88 -7.21 17.30
CA SER A 91 5.83 -6.33 16.75
C SER A 91 6.07 -5.94 15.29
N THR A 92 7.30 -6.10 14.81
CA THR A 92 7.69 -5.77 13.45
C THR A 92 8.27 -6.94 12.69
N GLU A 93 8.18 -8.17 13.18
CA GLU A 93 8.73 -9.35 12.50
C GLU A 93 7.81 -10.55 12.66
N LYS A 94 7.48 -11.19 11.54
CA LYS A 94 6.81 -12.49 11.51
C LYS A 94 7.68 -13.52 10.80
N GLU A 95 7.56 -14.76 11.23
CA GLU A 95 8.12 -15.91 10.54
C GLU A 95 7.00 -16.77 9.99
N ILE A 96 7.03 -17.03 8.69
CA ILE A 96 6.18 -18.01 8.01
C ILE A 96 7.03 -19.26 7.80
N VAL A 97 6.56 -20.39 8.31
CA VAL A 97 7.19 -21.69 8.09
C VAL A 97 6.17 -22.59 7.39
N ALA A 98 6.46 -22.96 6.15
CA ALA A 98 5.67 -23.91 5.38
C ALA A 98 6.38 -25.26 5.29
N SER A 99 5.71 -26.30 5.73
CA SER A 99 6.15 -27.69 5.63
C SER A 99 5.37 -28.39 4.54
N GLY A 100 6.02 -28.66 3.41
CA GLY A 100 5.43 -29.40 2.29
C GLY A 100 5.77 -30.88 2.38
N ASP A 101 4.74 -31.73 2.40
CA ASP A 101 4.83 -33.18 2.45
C ASP A 101 4.25 -33.79 1.17
N VAL A 102 5.08 -34.58 0.47
CA VAL A 102 4.65 -35.45 -0.63
C VAL A 102 5.15 -36.87 -0.34
N SER A 103 4.21 -37.74 -0.01
CA SER A 103 4.42 -39.15 0.33
C SER A 103 5.23 -39.39 1.60
N THR A 104 6.56 -39.45 1.51
CA THR A 104 7.48 -39.64 2.66
C THR A 104 8.61 -38.61 2.65
N ASN A 105 8.52 -37.59 1.80
CA ASN A 105 9.52 -36.54 1.71
C ASN A 105 8.88 -35.25 2.19
N ASP A 106 9.49 -34.65 3.20
CA ASP A 106 9.16 -33.34 3.71
C ASP A 106 10.23 -32.32 3.31
N ARG A 107 9.80 -31.08 3.01
CA ARG A 107 10.68 -29.93 2.79
C ARG A 107 10.09 -28.74 3.52
N ASN A 108 10.93 -28.03 4.28
CA ASN A 108 10.50 -26.90 5.09
C ASN A 108 11.10 -25.60 4.54
N ILE A 109 10.24 -24.61 4.31
CA ILE A 109 10.65 -23.28 3.84
C ILE A 109 10.28 -22.27 4.90
N LYS A 110 11.22 -21.38 5.19
CA LYS A 110 11.06 -20.29 6.14
C LYS A 110 11.20 -18.95 5.44
N LEU A 111 10.17 -18.13 5.56
CA LEU A 111 10.18 -16.73 5.18
C LEU A 111 10.10 -15.88 6.45
N ALA A 112 11.12 -15.08 6.71
CA ALA A 112 11.03 -14.01 7.70
C ALA A 112 10.57 -12.74 6.99
N ILE A 113 9.55 -12.09 7.52
CA ILE A 113 9.01 -10.83 7.02
C ILE A 113 9.10 -9.77 8.11
N LEU A 114 9.48 -8.55 7.74
CA LEU A 114 9.51 -7.40 8.63
C LEU A 114 8.37 -6.45 8.29
N SER A 115 7.67 -5.93 9.28
CA SER A 115 6.89 -4.71 9.09
C SER A 115 7.89 -3.56 9.02
N GLY A 116 8.11 -3.09 7.79
CA GLY A 116 8.90 -1.91 7.51
C GLY A 116 7.98 -0.70 7.37
N VAL A 117 8.57 0.51 7.44
CA VAL A 117 7.96 1.77 6.99
C VAL A 117 7.76 1.68 5.49
N GLY A 118 6.75 0.91 5.08
CA GLY A 118 6.44 0.61 3.70
C GLY A 118 5.13 1.27 3.30
N ALA A 119 5.19 2.16 2.32
CA ALA A 119 4.02 2.56 1.56
C ALA A 119 4.05 1.80 0.23
N ASP A 120 2.95 1.15 -0.13
CA ASP A 120 2.83 0.43 -1.40
C ASP A 120 2.39 1.43 -2.49
N PHE A 121 3.35 1.97 -3.24
CA PHE A 121 3.08 2.81 -4.40
C PHE A 121 2.87 1.95 -5.64
N ALA A 122 1.81 1.14 -5.65
CA ALA A 122 1.58 0.11 -6.67
C ALA A 122 1.22 0.64 -8.07
N TYR A 123 1.04 1.95 -8.24
CA TYR A 123 0.54 2.58 -9.46
C TYR A 123 1.51 3.66 -9.95
N GLY A 124 1.56 3.83 -11.27
CA GLY A 124 2.28 4.96 -11.86
C GLY A 124 1.67 6.30 -11.47
N ALA A 125 0.36 6.32 -11.23
CA ALA A 125 -0.30 7.39 -10.49
C ALA A 125 -1.43 6.80 -9.63
N GLN A 126 -1.42 7.12 -8.33
CA GLN A 126 -2.56 6.92 -7.45
C GLN A 126 -3.15 8.28 -7.08
N VAL A 127 -4.40 8.53 -7.49
CA VAL A 127 -4.98 9.86 -7.40
C VAL A 127 -6.25 9.83 -6.55
N GLY A 128 -6.43 10.87 -5.74
CA GLY A 128 -7.56 11.01 -4.84
C GLY A 128 -8.83 11.46 -5.56
N ASP A 129 -9.77 11.94 -4.74
CA ASP A 129 -11.12 12.29 -5.16
C ASP A 129 -11.12 13.47 -6.17
N GLY A 130 -10.03 14.25 -6.25
CA GLY A 130 -9.87 15.35 -7.21
C GLY A 130 -9.60 14.90 -8.65
N GLY A 131 -9.27 13.63 -8.87
CA GLY A 131 -9.13 13.04 -10.20
C GLY A 131 -7.82 13.37 -10.93
N LEU A 132 -7.64 12.72 -12.09
CA LEU A 132 -6.51 12.89 -12.99
C LEU A 132 -6.96 13.65 -14.24
N VAL A 133 -6.28 14.76 -14.54
CA VAL A 133 -6.45 15.52 -15.77
C VAL A 133 -5.19 15.37 -16.63
N MET A 134 -5.38 14.90 -17.87
CA MET A 134 -4.33 14.64 -18.83
C MET A 134 -4.45 15.59 -20.03
N GLY A 135 -3.46 16.47 -20.20
CA GLY A 135 -3.33 17.36 -21.36
C GLY A 135 -3.04 16.61 -22.66
N ASN A 136 -2.85 17.36 -23.74
CA ASN A 136 -2.55 16.82 -25.06
C ASN A 136 -1.21 16.07 -25.07
N ASN A 137 -1.15 14.93 -25.76
CA ASN A 137 0.06 14.12 -25.92
C ASN A 137 0.73 13.73 -24.60
N THR A 138 -0.05 13.56 -23.53
CA THR A 138 0.47 13.13 -22.23
C THR A 138 0.53 11.61 -22.14
N LYS A 139 1.46 11.09 -21.33
CA LYS A 139 1.65 9.64 -21.19
C LYS A 139 1.97 9.23 -19.76
N VAL A 140 1.27 8.19 -19.27
CA VAL A 140 1.65 7.47 -18.04
C VAL A 140 2.19 6.09 -18.44
N LYS A 141 3.48 5.86 -18.17
CA LYS A 141 4.17 4.61 -18.51
C LYS A 141 4.99 4.05 -17.36
N GLY A 142 5.27 2.76 -17.40
CA GLY A 142 6.28 2.14 -16.57
C GLY A 142 7.66 2.19 -17.23
N SER A 143 8.71 2.10 -16.44
CA SER A 143 10.09 1.96 -16.89
C SER A 143 10.36 0.54 -17.39
N GLY A 144 11.38 0.38 -18.24
CA GLY A 144 11.84 -0.94 -18.69
C GLY A 144 10.83 -1.74 -19.55
N GLY A 145 9.85 -1.07 -20.17
CA GLY A 145 8.82 -1.71 -21.00
C GLY A 145 7.62 -2.24 -20.22
N VAL A 146 7.51 -1.92 -18.94
CA VAL A 146 6.38 -2.29 -18.10
C VAL A 146 5.22 -1.30 -18.26
N ALA A 147 3.99 -1.78 -18.08
CA ALA A 147 2.80 -0.98 -18.14
C ALA A 147 2.65 -0.03 -16.93
N GLY A 148 2.33 1.25 -17.19
CA GLY A 148 2.03 2.23 -16.15
C GLY A 148 0.55 2.24 -15.80
N ASN A 149 0.18 1.58 -14.70
CA ASN A 149 -1.20 1.53 -14.23
C ASN A 149 -1.59 2.82 -13.50
N VAL A 150 -2.86 3.21 -13.60
CA VAL A 150 -3.44 4.36 -12.90
C VAL A 150 -4.65 3.92 -12.09
N PHE A 151 -4.70 4.35 -10.83
CA PHE A 151 -5.89 4.26 -10.00
C PHE A 151 -6.31 5.66 -9.56
N SER A 152 -7.61 5.98 -9.67
CA SER A 152 -8.14 7.25 -9.18
C SER A 152 -9.45 7.08 -8.41
N ASN A 153 -9.58 7.77 -7.27
CA ASN A 153 -10.87 7.94 -6.59
C ASN A 153 -11.77 9.02 -7.24
N GLY A 154 -11.18 9.81 -8.14
CA GLY A 154 -11.85 10.84 -8.92
C GLY A 154 -11.82 10.53 -10.42
N PRO A 155 -12.44 11.37 -11.26
CA PRO A 155 -12.50 11.14 -12.69
C PRO A 155 -11.10 11.17 -13.32
N ILE A 156 -10.90 10.35 -14.36
CA ILE A 156 -9.75 10.44 -15.27
C ILE A 156 -10.26 11.09 -16.56
N THR A 157 -9.75 12.28 -16.90
CA THR A 157 -10.10 12.99 -18.13
C THR A 157 -8.85 13.28 -18.95
N GLY A 158 -8.94 13.06 -20.25
CA GLY A 158 -7.86 13.29 -21.20
C GLY A 158 -8.18 14.31 -22.27
N SER A 159 -7.13 14.66 -23.00
CA SER A 159 -7.18 15.45 -24.22
C SER A 159 -6.55 14.66 -25.37
N ASN A 160 -6.42 15.27 -26.55
CA ASN A 160 -5.95 14.57 -27.73
C ASN A 160 -4.56 13.95 -27.51
N GLY A 161 -4.43 12.65 -27.73
CA GLY A 161 -3.17 11.92 -27.55
C GLY A 161 -2.79 11.59 -26.11
N ALA A 162 -3.70 11.73 -25.13
CA ALA A 162 -3.48 11.25 -23.76
C ALA A 162 -3.49 9.71 -23.69
N ILE A 163 -2.43 9.11 -23.15
CA ILE A 163 -2.20 7.66 -23.14
C ILE A 163 -1.86 7.14 -21.73
N ILE A 164 -2.58 6.11 -21.28
CA ILE A 164 -2.20 5.26 -20.14
C ILE A 164 -1.76 3.91 -20.70
N THR A 165 -0.51 3.54 -20.47
CA THR A 165 0.06 2.30 -21.07
C THR A 165 -0.36 1.03 -20.35
N GLY A 166 -0.88 1.13 -19.12
CA GLY A 166 -1.43 0.01 -18.37
C GLY A 166 -2.94 0.11 -18.18
N ASP A 167 -3.39 -0.45 -17.06
CA ASP A 167 -4.80 -0.41 -16.66
C ASP A 167 -5.16 0.95 -16.06
N ALA A 168 -6.38 1.41 -16.32
CA ALA A 168 -6.95 2.61 -15.73
C ALA A 168 -8.20 2.24 -14.92
N THR A 169 -8.15 2.42 -13.60
CA THR A 169 -9.28 2.16 -12.71
C THR A 169 -9.76 3.45 -12.04
N VAL A 170 -11.05 3.73 -12.13
CA VAL A 170 -11.70 4.86 -11.46
C VAL A 170 -12.77 4.35 -10.51
N ALA A 171 -12.62 4.68 -9.23
CA ALA A 171 -13.58 4.32 -8.21
C ALA A 171 -14.82 5.23 -8.23
N THR A 172 -15.89 4.75 -7.59
CA THR A 172 -17.05 5.56 -7.23
C THR A 172 -16.59 6.75 -6.39
N SER A 173 -16.89 7.97 -6.83
CA SER A 173 -16.58 9.15 -6.03
C SER A 173 -17.45 9.18 -4.78
N VAL A 174 -16.85 9.62 -3.68
CA VAL A 174 -17.51 9.71 -2.38
C VAL A 174 -17.61 11.15 -1.94
N THR A 175 -18.68 11.47 -1.22
CA THR A 175 -18.88 12.78 -0.60
C THR A 175 -19.01 12.60 0.90
N GLU A 176 -18.36 13.47 1.68
CA GLU A 176 -18.53 13.46 3.14
C GLU A 176 -19.99 13.79 3.50
N ASP A 177 -20.61 12.93 4.30
CA ASP A 177 -21.90 13.21 4.90
C ASP A 177 -21.68 14.06 6.16
N THR A 178 -21.75 15.37 5.98
CA THR A 178 -21.48 16.34 7.04
C THR A 178 -22.51 16.33 8.17
N GLN A 179 -23.65 15.66 7.99
CA GLN A 179 -24.65 15.45 9.04
C GLN A 179 -24.41 14.17 9.84
N ALA A 180 -23.63 13.23 9.30
CA ALA A 180 -23.26 11.96 9.93
C ALA A 180 -21.76 11.93 10.25
N ARG A 181 -21.30 12.85 11.09
CA ARG A 181 -19.91 12.94 11.56
C ARG A 181 -19.79 13.52 12.96
N SER A 182 -18.72 13.15 13.67
CA SER A 182 -18.27 13.78 14.90
C SER A 182 -16.78 14.12 14.76
N ILE A 183 -16.44 15.40 14.86
CA ILE A 183 -15.06 15.90 14.62
C ILE A 183 -14.44 16.59 15.84
N VAL A 184 -15.21 16.77 16.91
CA VAL A 184 -14.71 17.36 18.16
C VAL A 184 -13.93 16.28 18.90
N CYS A 185 -12.76 16.66 19.41
CA CYS A 185 -11.86 15.76 20.11
C CYS A 185 -11.36 16.45 21.38
N ASN A 186 -11.85 16.01 22.54
CA ASN A 186 -11.49 16.59 23.84
C ASN A 186 -11.26 15.55 24.95
N VAL A 187 -11.57 14.28 24.72
CA VAL A 187 -11.36 13.19 25.69
C VAL A 187 -10.76 11.96 24.98
N ASP A 188 -9.90 11.24 25.71
CA ASP A 188 -9.35 9.95 25.30
C ASP A 188 -10.33 8.83 25.64
N GLN A 189 -10.80 8.08 24.65
CA GLN A 189 -11.52 6.83 24.87
C GLN A 189 -10.63 5.64 24.47
N ASP A 190 -10.09 4.93 25.46
CA ASP A 190 -9.27 3.73 25.22
C ASP A 190 -10.14 2.58 24.67
N VAL A 191 -9.68 1.96 23.60
CA VAL A 191 -10.33 0.88 22.84
C VAL A 191 -9.39 -0.33 22.80
N GLY A 192 -9.88 -1.51 23.21
CA GLY A 192 -9.06 -2.72 23.28
C GLY A 192 -8.09 -2.78 24.47
N LYS A 193 -8.25 -1.92 25.48
CA LYS A 193 -7.48 -1.99 26.73
C LYS A 193 -8.14 -2.97 27.70
N THR A 194 -7.38 -3.52 28.66
CA THR A 194 -7.91 -4.53 29.62
C THR A 194 -9.19 -4.08 30.33
N SER A 195 -10.14 -5.02 30.41
CA SER A 195 -11.46 -5.03 31.08
C SER A 195 -11.99 -3.71 31.67
N PRO A 196 -13.24 -3.29 31.36
CA PRO A 196 -14.28 -4.05 30.63
C PRO A 196 -14.50 -3.62 29.16
N GLN A 197 -13.73 -2.66 28.64
CA GLN A 197 -14.06 -1.99 27.38
C GLN A 197 -13.16 -2.46 26.23
N VAL A 198 -13.68 -3.40 25.42
CA VAL A 198 -12.91 -4.02 24.33
C VAL A 198 -13.35 -3.45 22.99
N ASP A 199 -14.61 -3.71 22.63
CA ASP A 199 -15.19 -3.26 21.38
C ASP A 199 -16.05 -2.04 21.63
N PHE A 200 -15.86 -1.02 20.80
CA PHE A 200 -16.64 0.21 20.86
C PHE A 200 -17.53 0.35 19.65
N ALA A 201 -18.63 1.04 19.82
CA ALA A 201 -19.51 1.38 18.72
C ALA A 201 -20.01 2.81 18.84
N GLN A 202 -20.17 3.46 17.70
CA GLN A 202 -20.76 4.79 17.58
C GLN A 202 -21.91 4.73 16.58
N SER A 203 -23.09 5.17 17.01
CA SER A 203 -24.22 5.29 16.09
C SER A 203 -24.12 6.56 15.25
N PHE A 204 -24.72 6.49 14.05
CA PHE A 204 -24.90 7.62 13.16
C PHE A 204 -26.17 7.41 12.32
N VAL A 205 -26.67 8.50 11.75
CA VAL A 205 -27.83 8.49 10.85
C VAL A 205 -27.39 9.15 9.54
N PRO A 206 -27.30 8.41 8.42
CA PRO A 206 -26.93 8.98 7.14
C PRO A 206 -28.02 9.93 6.67
N SER A 207 -27.60 11.01 6.02
CA SER A 207 -28.51 12.03 5.48
C SER A 207 -29.19 11.58 4.18
N ASP A 208 -28.67 10.55 3.50
CA ASP A 208 -29.18 10.07 2.21
C ASP A 208 -29.16 8.52 2.09
N THR A 209 -29.92 8.00 1.13
CA THR A 209 -30.00 6.57 0.78
C THR A 209 -28.96 6.22 -0.27
N MET A 210 -27.73 5.92 0.18
CA MET A 210 -26.58 5.64 -0.68
C MET A 210 -25.62 4.62 -0.05
N PRO A 211 -24.75 3.98 -0.86
CA PRO A 211 -23.71 3.11 -0.33
C PRO A 211 -22.67 3.89 0.50
N LEU A 212 -22.43 3.49 1.74
CA LEU A 212 -21.30 3.97 2.55
C LEU A 212 -20.03 3.24 2.11
N SER A 213 -19.15 3.99 1.43
CA SER A 213 -17.95 3.42 0.79
C SER A 213 -16.67 3.67 1.57
N ARG A 214 -16.63 4.74 2.38
CA ARG A 214 -15.48 5.09 3.22
C ARG A 214 -15.93 5.70 4.54
N ILE A 215 -15.16 5.48 5.59
CA ILE A 215 -15.22 6.26 6.83
C ILE A 215 -13.82 6.76 7.20
N SER A 216 -13.74 7.83 7.99
CA SER A 216 -12.50 8.22 8.67
C SER A 216 -12.70 8.07 10.17
N LEU A 217 -11.71 7.52 10.88
CA LEU A 217 -11.71 7.40 12.34
C LEU A 217 -10.58 8.27 12.92
N TYR A 218 -10.84 9.02 14.00
CA TYR A 218 -9.81 9.85 14.64
C TYR A 218 -9.14 9.09 15.78
N LEU A 219 -7.96 8.52 15.49
CA LEU A 219 -7.31 7.50 16.33
C LEU A 219 -5.86 7.86 16.66
N LYS A 220 -5.40 7.37 17.81
CA LYS A 220 -3.98 7.13 18.12
C LYS A 220 -3.81 5.70 18.67
N LYS A 221 -2.58 5.23 18.85
CA LYS A 221 -2.27 3.93 19.45
C LYS A 221 -1.22 4.03 20.54
N THR A 222 -1.29 3.09 21.48
CA THR A 222 -0.24 2.81 22.47
C THR A 222 0.34 1.44 22.18
N GLY A 223 1.67 1.32 22.15
CA GLY A 223 2.36 0.08 21.86
C GLY A 223 2.15 -0.39 20.41
N SER A 224 1.97 -1.70 20.23
CA SER A 224 1.81 -2.36 18.93
C SER A 224 0.54 -3.24 18.92
N PRO A 225 -0.66 -2.64 18.90
CA PRO A 225 -1.91 -3.39 18.83
C PRO A 225 -2.01 -4.19 17.53
N SER A 226 -2.76 -5.30 17.57
CA SER A 226 -3.15 -6.06 16.37
C SER A 226 -4.08 -5.23 15.48
N ASN A 227 -4.13 -5.56 14.19
CA ASN A 227 -5.06 -4.94 13.24
C ASN A 227 -6.53 -5.17 13.66
N PRO A 228 -7.31 -4.12 13.94
CA PRO A 228 -8.71 -4.27 14.32
C PRO A 228 -9.62 -4.45 13.10
N SER A 229 -10.80 -5.00 13.32
CA SER A 229 -11.86 -5.03 12.31
C SER A 229 -12.83 -3.87 12.53
N ILE A 230 -13.05 -3.10 11.48
CA ILE A 230 -14.04 -2.04 11.47
C ILE A 230 -15.27 -2.53 10.72
N LYS A 231 -16.46 -2.33 11.29
CA LYS A 231 -17.71 -2.85 10.75
C LYS A 231 -18.79 -1.79 10.72
N ILE A 232 -19.68 -1.92 9.74
CA ILE A 232 -20.92 -1.16 9.66
C ILE A 232 -22.06 -2.15 9.89
N VAL A 233 -22.92 -1.86 10.86
CA VAL A 233 -24.04 -2.73 11.24
C VAL A 233 -25.34 -1.94 11.37
N GLU A 234 -26.46 -2.62 11.21
CA GLU A 234 -27.79 -2.06 11.46
C GLU A 234 -28.01 -1.81 12.96
N ASP A 235 -28.94 -0.90 13.28
CA ASP A 235 -29.48 -0.77 14.62
C ASP A 235 -30.36 -1.96 15.02
N ASN A 236 -30.30 -2.32 16.30
CA ASN A 236 -31.17 -3.28 16.95
C ASN A 236 -31.64 -2.69 18.29
N SER A 237 -32.74 -1.92 18.24
CA SER A 237 -33.34 -1.26 19.39
C SER A 237 -32.35 -0.37 20.16
N GLY A 238 -31.65 0.50 19.41
CA GLY A 238 -30.67 1.44 19.96
C GLY A 238 -29.33 0.81 20.30
N SER A 239 -28.97 -0.33 19.72
CA SER A 239 -27.67 -1.00 19.91
C SER A 239 -27.19 -1.67 18.61
N PRO A 240 -25.87 -1.89 18.41
CA PRO A 240 -25.35 -2.60 17.24
C PRO A 240 -25.91 -4.02 17.09
N LYS A 241 -26.39 -4.37 15.88
CA LYS A 241 -26.70 -5.76 15.49
C LYS A 241 -25.41 -6.58 15.32
N THR A 242 -25.50 -7.90 15.52
CA THR A 242 -24.35 -8.83 15.43
C THR A 242 -24.04 -9.32 14.01
N THR A 243 -24.69 -8.74 12.99
CA THR A 243 -24.44 -9.03 11.57
C THR A 243 -23.93 -7.78 10.88
N SER A 244 -22.79 -7.89 10.19
CA SER A 244 -22.19 -6.77 9.46
C SER A 244 -22.75 -6.60 8.06
N LEU A 245 -23.09 -5.36 7.71
CA LEU A 245 -23.38 -4.93 6.33
C LEU A 245 -22.09 -4.75 5.52
N ALA A 246 -21.06 -4.19 6.16
CA ALA A 246 -19.72 -4.06 5.60
C ALA A 246 -18.67 -4.29 6.69
N SER A 247 -17.51 -4.81 6.32
CA SER A 247 -16.40 -5.07 7.23
C SER A 247 -15.08 -4.89 6.50
N VAL A 248 -14.07 -4.42 7.23
CA VAL A 248 -12.73 -4.15 6.71
C VAL A 248 -11.73 -4.23 7.86
N THR A 249 -10.52 -4.67 7.57
CA THR A 249 -9.42 -4.69 8.54
C THR A 249 -8.66 -3.37 8.45
N LEU A 250 -8.63 -2.62 9.55
CA LEU A 250 -7.79 -1.44 9.66
C LEU A 250 -6.35 -1.90 9.96
N SER A 251 -5.38 -1.38 9.22
CA SER A 251 -3.97 -1.67 9.52
C SER A 251 -3.54 -0.85 10.73
N ALA A 252 -3.18 -1.50 11.84
CA ALA A 252 -2.65 -0.83 13.03
C ALA A 252 -1.38 -0.02 12.73
N ALA A 253 -0.72 -0.36 11.63
CA ALA A 253 0.50 0.26 11.15
C ALA A 253 0.25 1.71 10.64
N THR A 254 -0.95 2.00 10.09
CA THR A 254 -1.33 3.35 9.64
C THR A 254 -1.71 4.30 10.78
N VAL A 255 -1.90 3.78 11.99
CA VAL A 255 -2.19 4.57 13.20
C VAL A 255 -0.88 4.87 13.94
N THR A 256 -0.69 6.09 14.45
CA THR A 256 0.50 6.48 15.22
C THR A 256 0.21 6.77 16.67
N THR A 257 1.23 7.14 17.43
CA THR A 257 1.12 7.55 18.83
C THR A 257 0.47 8.92 19.02
N SER A 258 0.29 9.67 17.93
CA SER A 258 -0.43 10.95 17.88
C SER A 258 -1.78 10.77 17.20
N TYR A 259 -2.75 11.62 17.53
CA TYR A 259 -4.06 11.57 16.88
C TYR A 259 -3.95 11.93 15.39
N GLY A 260 -4.62 11.14 14.55
CA GLY A 260 -4.77 11.40 13.12
C GLY A 260 -6.07 10.80 12.58
N TRP A 261 -6.56 11.37 11.48
CA TRP A 261 -7.67 10.79 10.74
C TRP A 261 -7.16 9.60 9.92
N ILE A 262 -7.79 8.45 10.13
CA ILE A 262 -7.45 7.20 9.45
C ILE A 262 -8.61 6.81 8.56
N ASP A 263 -8.38 6.88 7.25
CA ASP A 263 -9.37 6.48 6.25
C ASP A 263 -9.46 4.96 6.15
N VAL A 264 -10.70 4.49 6.02
CA VAL A 264 -11.02 3.08 5.89
C VAL A 264 -12.08 2.94 4.80
N SER A 265 -11.69 2.36 3.67
CA SER A 265 -12.58 2.12 2.53
C SER A 265 -13.05 0.67 2.48
N PHE A 266 -14.34 0.46 2.22
CA PHE A 266 -14.97 -0.86 2.16
C PHE A 266 -14.98 -1.37 0.72
N SER A 267 -14.39 -2.54 0.48
CA SER A 267 -14.44 -3.21 -0.84
C SER A 267 -15.84 -3.72 -1.21
N SER A 268 -16.70 -3.88 -0.21
CA SER A 268 -18.14 -4.10 -0.36
C SER A 268 -18.87 -3.05 0.47
N PRO A 269 -19.19 -1.88 -0.12
CA PRO A 269 -19.89 -0.79 0.56
C PRO A 269 -21.23 -1.24 1.19
N ALA A 270 -21.57 -0.66 2.34
CA ALA A 270 -22.88 -0.91 2.97
C ALA A 270 -23.95 -0.03 2.34
N ASN A 271 -25.01 -0.61 1.76
CA ASN A 271 -26.14 0.16 1.25
C ASN A 271 -26.95 0.72 2.43
N LEU A 272 -26.90 2.03 2.64
CA LEU A 272 -27.61 2.68 3.74
C LEU A 272 -28.89 3.35 3.25
N VAL A 273 -29.84 3.52 4.17
CA VAL A 273 -31.07 4.27 3.93
C VAL A 273 -31.07 5.52 4.80
N GLY A 274 -31.30 6.68 4.16
CA GLY A 274 -31.33 7.98 4.83
C GLY A 274 -32.34 7.99 5.97
N GLY A 275 -31.96 8.57 7.10
CA GLY A 275 -32.81 8.64 8.30
C GLY A 275 -32.87 7.37 9.16
N GLN A 276 -32.26 6.25 8.74
CA GLN A 276 -32.15 5.05 9.58
C GLN A 276 -30.86 5.05 10.42
N THR A 277 -30.91 4.53 11.64
CA THR A 277 -29.72 4.44 12.50
C THR A 277 -28.84 3.26 12.10
N TYR A 278 -27.54 3.52 11.97
CA TYR A 278 -26.49 2.52 11.78
C TYR A 278 -25.38 2.71 12.81
N TRP A 279 -24.51 1.72 12.92
CA TRP A 279 -23.41 1.73 13.89
C TRP A 279 -22.08 1.43 13.21
N ILE A 280 -21.07 2.22 13.55
CA ILE A 280 -19.67 1.88 13.33
C ILE A 280 -19.21 1.06 14.53
N VAL A 281 -18.74 -0.15 14.30
CA VAL A 281 -18.18 -1.02 15.35
C VAL A 281 -16.68 -1.15 15.14
N PHE A 282 -15.91 -0.89 16.20
CA PHE A 282 -14.48 -1.08 16.29
C PHE A 282 -14.24 -2.36 17.11
N ASP A 283 -13.96 -3.45 16.40
CA ASP A 283 -13.73 -4.80 16.93
C ASP A 283 -12.23 -5.07 17.04
N THR A 284 -11.72 -5.28 18.26
CA THR A 284 -10.28 -5.44 18.50
C THR A 284 -9.97 -6.39 19.65
N GLY A 285 -8.77 -6.98 19.63
CA GLY A 285 -8.25 -7.75 20.75
C GLY A 285 -7.97 -6.89 21.99
N THR A 286 -8.01 -7.51 23.17
CA THR A 286 -7.73 -6.86 24.46
C THR A 286 -6.25 -6.96 24.85
N ASN A 287 -5.60 -5.85 25.18
CA ASN A 287 -4.24 -5.84 25.73
C ASN A 287 -3.97 -4.59 26.59
N ALA A 288 -3.30 -4.75 27.73
CA ALA A 288 -3.01 -3.65 28.67
C ALA A 288 -1.98 -2.64 28.14
N SER A 289 -1.10 -3.08 27.24
CA SER A 289 0.05 -2.30 26.75
C SER A 289 -0.06 -1.97 25.25
N ASN A 290 -0.93 -2.66 24.52
CA ASN A 290 -1.07 -2.56 23.07
C ASN A 290 -2.53 -2.28 22.71
N TYR A 291 -2.93 -1.02 22.66
CA TYR A 291 -4.34 -0.64 22.48
C TYR A 291 -4.49 0.62 21.62
N PHE A 292 -5.70 0.89 21.16
CA PHE A 292 -6.04 2.12 20.44
C PHE A 292 -6.69 3.12 21.38
N THR A 293 -6.58 4.40 21.07
CA THR A 293 -7.43 5.42 21.68
C THR A 293 -8.21 6.09 20.57
N TRP A 294 -9.53 6.03 20.66
CA TRP A 294 -10.45 6.70 19.75
C TRP A 294 -10.85 8.01 20.40
N CYS A 295 -10.60 9.14 19.73
CA CYS A 295 -10.94 10.41 20.36
C CYS A 295 -12.45 10.53 20.53
N SER A 296 -12.89 11.15 21.62
CA SER A 296 -14.29 11.43 21.90
C SER A 296 -14.57 12.92 22.19
N ASP A 297 -15.81 13.33 21.91
CA ASP A 297 -16.42 14.56 22.38
C ASP A 297 -17.30 14.29 23.59
N SER A 298 -16.83 14.70 24.76
CA SER A 298 -17.56 14.59 26.03
C SER A 298 -18.88 15.39 26.10
N ASN A 299 -19.14 16.33 25.18
CA ASN A 299 -20.35 17.16 25.19
C ASN A 299 -21.52 16.56 24.40
N ASN A 300 -21.35 15.38 23.81
CA ASN A 300 -22.38 14.71 23.01
C ASN A 300 -22.90 15.59 21.85
N GLY A 301 -21.96 16.25 21.14
CA GLY A 301 -22.25 17.21 20.10
C GLY A 301 -22.94 16.62 18.86
N LEU A 302 -22.96 15.30 18.69
CA LEU A 302 -23.72 14.62 17.64
C LEU A 302 -25.11 14.28 18.20
N GLY A 303 -26.10 15.14 17.94
CA GLY A 303 -27.42 15.06 18.60
C GLY A 303 -28.13 13.68 18.58
N ASN A 304 -28.01 12.91 17.50
CA ASN A 304 -28.56 11.55 17.37
C ASN A 304 -27.49 10.43 17.51
N GLY A 305 -26.28 10.80 17.89
CA GLY A 305 -25.15 9.91 18.13
C GLY A 305 -25.23 9.29 19.52
N VAL A 306 -24.84 8.02 19.59
CA VAL A 306 -24.74 7.25 20.82
C VAL A 306 -23.47 6.42 20.75
N GLY A 307 -22.57 6.64 21.71
CA GLY A 307 -21.43 5.76 21.94
C GLY A 307 -21.79 4.59 22.87
N LYS A 308 -21.33 3.38 22.55
CA LYS A 308 -21.43 2.20 23.42
C LYS A 308 -20.17 1.34 23.40
N TYR A 309 -20.01 0.48 24.41
CA TYR A 309 -18.98 -0.55 24.43
C TYR A 309 -19.54 -1.92 24.83
N LYS A 310 -18.79 -2.97 24.50
CA LYS A 310 -19.05 -4.36 24.91
C LYS A 310 -17.72 -5.13 25.01
N SER A 311 -17.74 -6.27 25.70
CA SER A 311 -16.60 -7.17 25.82
C SER A 311 -16.19 -7.81 24.49
N SER A 312 -17.15 -8.06 23.60
CA SER A 312 -16.94 -8.31 22.18
C SER A 312 -18.27 -8.08 21.45
N TRP A 313 -18.22 -7.52 20.25
CA TRP A 313 -19.40 -7.23 19.45
C TRP A 313 -20.19 -8.52 19.11
N SER A 314 -19.48 -9.63 18.94
CA SER A 314 -20.03 -10.93 18.51
C SER A 314 -20.46 -11.84 19.66
N SER A 315 -20.03 -11.56 20.90
CA SER A 315 -20.37 -12.38 22.06
C SER A 315 -21.79 -12.12 22.57
N GLY A 316 -22.32 -12.97 23.45
CA GLY A 316 -23.56 -12.66 24.17
C GLY A 316 -23.41 -11.48 25.14
N GLY A 317 -24.52 -10.83 25.50
CA GLY A 317 -24.54 -9.73 26.48
C GLY A 317 -24.94 -8.37 25.89
N SER A 318 -25.19 -7.42 26.79
CA SER A 318 -25.68 -6.08 26.45
C SER A 318 -24.55 -5.10 26.16
N TRP A 319 -24.82 -4.17 25.24
CA TRP A 319 -23.98 -3.00 25.03
C TRP A 319 -24.19 -1.99 26.16
N THR A 320 -23.11 -1.44 26.70
CA THR A 320 -23.14 -0.41 27.74
C THR A 320 -22.88 0.97 27.15
N LEU A 321 -23.66 1.96 27.55
CA LEU A 321 -23.53 3.35 27.12
C LEU A 321 -22.20 3.97 27.58
N ILE A 322 -21.58 4.80 26.73
CA ILE A 322 -20.54 5.76 27.15
C ILE A 322 -21.08 7.19 27.08
N THR A 323 -20.40 8.10 27.77
CA THR A 323 -20.65 9.54 27.63
C THR A 323 -19.92 10.07 26.40
N GLY A 324 -20.64 10.81 25.56
CA GLY A 324 -20.06 11.51 24.42
C GLY A 324 -20.03 10.70 23.13
N ASP A 325 -19.51 11.34 22.08
CA ASP A 325 -19.46 10.80 20.73
C ASP A 325 -18.03 10.53 20.29
N LEU A 326 -17.78 9.34 19.76
CA LEU A 326 -16.48 8.98 19.18
C LEU A 326 -16.24 9.74 17.88
N GLY A 327 -15.00 10.11 17.57
CA GLY A 327 -14.64 10.93 16.42
C GLY A 327 -14.63 10.14 15.11
N PHE A 328 -15.56 10.43 14.19
CA PHE A 328 -15.67 9.78 12.89
C PHE A 328 -16.18 10.72 11.81
N LYS A 329 -15.92 10.37 10.54
CA LYS A 329 -16.58 10.93 9.36
C LYS A 329 -17.12 9.81 8.49
N THR A 330 -18.27 10.00 7.87
CA THR A 330 -18.83 9.06 6.90
C THR A 330 -18.79 9.64 5.50
N TYR A 331 -18.58 8.79 4.49
CA TYR A 331 -18.57 9.19 3.09
C TYR A 331 -19.46 8.27 2.26
N LEU A 332 -20.51 8.84 1.71
CA LEU A 332 -21.47 8.14 0.87
C LEU A 332 -20.99 8.20 -0.59
N GLY A 333 -21.08 7.07 -1.29
CA GLY A 333 -20.78 6.96 -2.71
C GLY A 333 -21.92 7.57 -3.52
N SER A 334 -21.66 8.74 -4.10
CA SER A 334 -22.64 9.55 -4.81
C SER A 334 -22.27 9.80 -6.27
N GLY A 335 -21.03 9.51 -6.68
CA GLY A 335 -20.53 9.84 -8.02
C GLY A 335 -20.32 8.63 -8.92
N THR A 336 -20.64 8.80 -10.21
CA THR A 336 -20.21 7.87 -11.27
C THR A 336 -18.73 8.06 -11.51
N GLY A 337 -17.89 7.06 -11.20
CA GLY A 337 -16.49 7.08 -11.63
C GLY A 337 -16.40 7.18 -13.16
N VAL A 338 -15.61 8.12 -13.68
CA VAL A 338 -15.54 8.40 -15.13
C VAL A 338 -14.12 8.23 -15.67
N VAL A 339 -14.00 7.55 -16.81
CA VAL A 339 -12.86 7.67 -17.73
C VAL A 339 -13.35 8.34 -19.01
N ALA A 340 -12.72 9.44 -19.42
CA ALA A 340 -13.13 10.16 -20.63
C ALA A 340 -11.96 10.65 -21.47
N SER A 341 -12.04 10.51 -22.80
CA SER A 341 -11.09 11.08 -23.76
C SER A 341 -9.63 10.61 -23.57
N VAL A 342 -9.43 9.34 -23.19
CA VAL A 342 -8.10 8.74 -22.96
C VAL A 342 -7.92 7.48 -23.80
N THR A 343 -6.69 7.21 -24.23
CA THR A 343 -6.29 5.90 -24.74
C THR A 343 -5.72 5.05 -23.60
N VAL A 344 -6.28 3.87 -23.37
CA VAL A 344 -5.85 2.92 -22.33
C VAL A 344 -5.40 1.63 -23.02
N ASN A 345 -4.10 1.35 -22.96
CA ASN A 345 -3.53 0.16 -23.60
C ASN A 345 -3.82 -1.14 -22.80
N GLY A 346 -4.20 -1.01 -21.53
CA GLY A 346 -4.71 -2.09 -20.70
C GLY A 346 -6.24 -2.13 -20.63
N ASN A 347 -6.76 -2.59 -19.50
CA ASN A 347 -8.18 -2.53 -19.17
C ASN A 347 -8.56 -1.15 -18.63
N ALA A 348 -9.74 -0.67 -19.00
CA ALA A 348 -10.35 0.49 -18.37
C ALA A 348 -11.52 0.02 -17.50
N ARG A 349 -11.54 0.42 -16.23
CA ARG A 349 -12.60 0.07 -15.28
C ARG A 349 -13.13 1.32 -14.58
N ALA A 350 -14.40 1.64 -14.80
CA ALA A 350 -15.08 2.79 -14.20
C ALA A 350 -16.60 2.58 -14.29
N ASN A 351 -17.41 3.36 -13.57
CA ASN A 351 -18.86 3.30 -13.78
C ASN A 351 -19.21 3.71 -15.22
N THR A 352 -18.61 4.81 -15.70
CA THR A 352 -18.85 5.39 -17.02
C THR A 352 -17.54 5.54 -17.80
N ILE A 353 -17.52 5.09 -19.05
CA ILE A 353 -16.38 5.28 -19.96
C ILE A 353 -16.86 5.99 -21.22
N ASN A 354 -16.29 7.13 -21.59
CA ASN A 354 -16.71 7.90 -22.76
C ASN A 354 -15.54 8.32 -23.67
N ASN A 355 -15.78 8.39 -24.98
CA ASN A 355 -14.86 8.92 -25.98
C ASN A 355 -13.42 8.37 -25.86
N SER A 356 -13.28 7.11 -25.43
CA SER A 356 -11.99 6.52 -25.08
C SER A 356 -11.63 5.37 -26.01
N THR A 357 -10.33 5.14 -26.19
CA THR A 357 -9.81 3.97 -26.93
C THR A 357 -9.22 2.99 -25.93
N ILE A 358 -9.74 1.76 -25.88
CA ILE A 358 -9.34 0.73 -24.92
C ILE A 358 -8.83 -0.48 -25.69
N ASP A 359 -7.57 -0.87 -25.45
CA ASP A 359 -6.97 -2.04 -26.09
C ASP A 359 -7.32 -3.34 -25.35
N GLY A 360 -7.43 -3.29 -24.02
CA GLY A 360 -7.94 -4.37 -23.15
C GLY A 360 -9.48 -4.41 -23.10
N ILE A 361 -10.05 -4.62 -21.91
CA ILE A 361 -11.51 -4.67 -21.69
C ILE A 361 -12.01 -3.36 -21.08
N ALA A 362 -13.14 -2.87 -21.55
CA ALA A 362 -13.86 -1.73 -20.97
C ALA A 362 -14.92 -2.23 -19.97
N TYR A 363 -14.57 -2.32 -18.68
CA TYR A 363 -15.50 -2.67 -17.60
C TYR A 363 -16.26 -1.42 -17.14
N CYS A 364 -17.50 -1.27 -17.59
CA CYS A 364 -18.35 -0.13 -17.27
C CYS A 364 -19.84 -0.48 -17.23
N GLN A 365 -20.62 0.35 -16.54
CA GLN A 365 -22.08 0.27 -16.53
C GLN A 365 -22.68 1.00 -17.72
N THR A 366 -22.10 2.16 -18.06
CA THR A 366 -22.54 2.96 -19.20
C THR A 366 -21.35 3.54 -19.96
N GLY A 367 -21.55 3.86 -21.24
CA GLY A 367 -20.51 4.46 -22.05
C GLY A 367 -20.93 4.78 -23.46
N SER A 368 -20.26 5.76 -24.07
CA SER A 368 -20.55 6.26 -25.41
C SER A 368 -19.28 6.74 -26.11
N GLY A 369 -19.22 6.64 -27.45
CA GLY A 369 -18.08 7.13 -28.23
C GLY A 369 -16.77 6.34 -28.05
N ASN A 370 -16.81 5.15 -27.44
CA ASN A 370 -15.65 4.29 -27.27
C ASN A 370 -15.44 3.34 -28.46
N ASN A 371 -14.22 2.82 -28.62
CA ASN A 371 -13.92 1.75 -29.57
C ASN A 371 -14.47 0.36 -29.17
N LYS A 372 -14.91 0.20 -27.91
CA LYS A 372 -15.46 -1.05 -27.35
C LYS A 372 -16.74 -0.78 -26.56
N ALA A 373 -17.67 -1.74 -26.59
CA ALA A 373 -18.86 -1.71 -25.76
C ALA A 373 -18.53 -1.99 -24.28
N CYS A 374 -19.36 -1.47 -23.37
CA CYS A 374 -19.23 -1.73 -21.95
C CYS A 374 -19.45 -3.21 -21.59
N ASN A 375 -18.54 -3.75 -20.79
CA ASN A 375 -18.70 -5.02 -20.10
C ASN A 375 -19.21 -4.76 -18.67
N THR A 376 -20.47 -5.09 -18.41
CA THR A 376 -21.17 -4.86 -17.14
C THR A 376 -21.00 -6.00 -16.12
N SER A 377 -20.11 -6.96 -16.38
CA SER A 377 -19.91 -8.14 -15.50
C SER A 377 -19.24 -7.83 -14.16
N GLN A 378 -18.68 -6.63 -14.00
CA GLN A 378 -17.98 -6.21 -12.79
C GLN A 378 -18.72 -5.04 -12.14
N PRO A 379 -18.85 -5.02 -10.79
CA PRO A 379 -19.37 -3.86 -10.09
C PRO A 379 -18.40 -2.68 -10.20
N ASP A 380 -18.90 -1.49 -9.87
CA ASP A 380 -18.09 -0.29 -9.80
C ASP A 380 -16.94 -0.46 -8.79
N PRO A 381 -15.72 0.03 -9.09
CA PRO A 381 -14.62 -0.06 -8.14
C PRO A 381 -14.90 0.77 -6.90
N SER A 382 -14.58 0.22 -5.73
CA SER A 382 -14.62 0.98 -4.47
C SER A 382 -13.39 1.88 -4.35
N PRO A 383 -13.51 3.02 -3.64
CA PRO A 383 -12.37 3.89 -3.34
C PRO A 383 -11.22 3.14 -2.67
N MET A 384 -10.00 3.57 -2.97
CA MET A 384 -8.80 3.09 -2.28
C MET A 384 -8.30 4.14 -1.30
N ASN A 385 -7.83 3.68 -0.16
CA ASN A 385 -7.11 4.52 0.79
C ASN A 385 -5.79 5.00 0.20
N MET A 386 -5.36 6.19 0.59
CA MET A 386 -4.03 6.69 0.26
C MET A 386 -2.95 5.85 0.96
N PRO A 387 -1.76 5.69 0.35
CA PRO A 387 -0.73 4.79 0.85
C PRO A 387 -0.03 5.30 2.12
N LEU A 388 -0.19 6.58 2.48
CA LEU A 388 0.26 7.16 3.75
C LEU A 388 -0.89 7.84 4.48
N SER A 389 -0.93 7.75 5.81
CA SER A 389 -1.87 8.48 6.66
C SER A 389 -1.30 9.82 7.13
N ASP A 390 -2.16 10.75 7.55
CA ASP A 390 -1.74 11.99 8.24
C ASP A 390 -0.88 11.67 9.48
N ALA A 391 -1.16 10.54 10.10
CA ALA A 391 -0.44 10.05 11.26
C ALA A 391 1.02 9.69 10.91
N ASN A 392 1.28 9.06 9.73
CA ASN A 392 2.64 8.81 9.24
C ASN A 392 3.44 10.12 9.10
N ILE A 393 2.79 11.15 8.55
CA ILE A 393 3.42 12.46 8.32
C ILE A 393 3.75 13.15 9.65
N GLU A 394 2.85 13.08 10.64
CA GLU A 394 3.09 13.66 11.96
C GLU A 394 4.26 12.99 12.71
N GLN A 395 4.44 11.68 12.54
CA GLN A 395 5.60 11.00 13.10
C GLN A 395 6.90 11.54 12.51
N TRP A 396 6.97 11.75 11.19
CA TRP A 396 8.14 12.35 10.55
C TRP A 396 8.41 13.78 11.05
N ARG A 397 7.38 14.59 11.30
CA ARG A 397 7.55 15.90 11.93
C ARG A 397 8.18 15.78 13.33
N THR A 398 7.74 14.79 14.11
CA THR A 398 8.26 14.50 15.45
C THR A 398 9.72 14.02 15.42
N ASP A 399 10.06 13.10 14.51
CA ASP A 399 11.41 12.59 14.31
C ASP A 399 12.37 13.73 13.92
N ALA A 400 11.94 14.60 12.99
CA ALA A 400 12.70 15.76 12.56
C ALA A 400 12.92 16.77 13.72
N ALA A 401 11.88 17.04 14.50
CA ALA A 401 11.95 17.94 15.66
C ALA A 401 12.87 17.40 16.77
N SER A 402 12.96 16.07 16.93
CA SER A 402 13.87 15.41 17.87
C SER A 402 15.34 15.66 17.52
N GLY A 403 15.65 15.85 16.23
CA GLY A 403 16.97 16.26 15.77
C GLY A 403 17.32 17.73 16.05
N GLY A 404 16.36 18.53 16.52
CA GLY A 404 16.50 19.95 16.85
C GLY A 404 15.88 20.88 15.81
N THR A 405 15.69 22.15 16.20
CA THR A 405 15.03 23.17 15.37
C THR A 405 16.02 24.22 14.86
N ILE A 406 15.86 24.60 13.58
CA ILE A 406 16.52 25.73 12.93
C ILE A 406 15.48 26.81 12.70
N THR A 407 15.69 27.98 13.32
CA THR A 407 14.80 29.12 13.17
C THR A 407 15.23 30.00 12.00
N GLY A 408 14.36 30.15 11.00
CA GLY A 408 14.61 30.92 9.78
C GLY A 408 14.74 30.05 8.52
N ASN A 409 15.06 30.70 7.40
CA ASN A 409 15.17 30.04 6.10
C ASN A 409 16.49 29.26 5.97
N CYS A 410 16.52 28.26 5.10
CA CYS A 410 17.68 27.44 4.78
C CYS A 410 17.99 27.38 3.28
N GLY A 411 19.21 26.97 2.93
CA GLY A 411 19.67 26.86 1.55
C GLY A 411 20.38 28.12 1.05
N ASP A 412 19.99 28.64 -0.11
CA ASP A 412 20.70 29.68 -0.86
C ASP A 412 21.13 30.92 -0.05
N SER A 413 20.20 31.44 0.74
CA SER A 413 20.36 32.63 1.61
C SER A 413 19.84 32.33 3.02
N GLY A 414 20.11 31.09 3.47
CA GLY A 414 19.66 30.62 4.78
C GLY A 414 20.40 31.23 5.96
N VAL A 415 19.95 30.91 7.17
CA VAL A 415 20.69 31.21 8.40
C VAL A 415 22.00 30.43 8.45
N ALA A 416 22.97 30.91 9.23
CA ALA A 416 24.34 30.37 9.25
C ALA A 416 24.44 28.85 9.49
N SER A 417 23.46 28.26 10.19
CA SER A 417 23.43 26.82 10.47
C SER A 417 22.99 25.94 9.28
N CYS A 418 22.45 26.53 8.21
CA CYS A 418 21.94 25.77 7.06
C CYS A 418 22.03 26.54 5.73
N VAL A 419 22.90 27.54 5.64
CA VAL A 419 23.22 28.22 4.38
C VAL A 419 24.09 27.33 3.51
N ILE A 420 23.83 27.33 2.20
CA ILE A 420 24.62 26.59 1.21
C ILE A 420 25.22 27.60 0.25
N SER A 421 26.55 27.66 0.19
CA SER A 421 27.26 28.50 -0.77
C SER A 421 26.96 28.07 -2.21
N SER A 422 27.15 28.96 -3.18
CA SER A 422 26.93 28.63 -4.60
C SER A 422 27.75 27.40 -5.02
N GLY A 423 27.10 26.40 -5.63
CA GLY A 423 27.71 25.10 -5.96
C GLY A 423 28.11 24.23 -4.76
N GLY A 424 27.77 24.65 -3.53
CA GLY A 424 28.14 23.98 -2.29
C GLY A 424 27.28 22.75 -1.99
N THR A 425 27.73 21.96 -1.02
CA THR A 425 27.00 20.82 -0.48
C THR A 425 26.82 20.97 1.04
N LEU A 426 25.64 20.66 1.56
CA LEU A 426 25.36 20.56 2.99
C LEU A 426 24.74 19.20 3.32
N SER A 427 25.24 18.54 4.36
CA SER A 427 24.55 17.41 4.99
C SER A 427 23.68 17.90 6.13
N LEU A 428 22.39 17.54 6.13
CA LEU A 428 21.44 18.00 7.13
C LEU A 428 20.38 16.93 7.43
N GLY A 429 20.04 16.77 8.70
CA GLY A 429 18.97 15.88 9.16
C GLY A 429 19.41 14.93 10.29
N PRO A 430 18.49 14.46 11.16
CA PRO A 430 17.11 14.93 11.27
C PRO A 430 17.06 16.38 11.79
N LYS A 431 16.19 17.24 11.22
CA LYS A 431 16.00 18.64 11.64
C LYS A 431 14.62 19.18 11.29
N LYS A 432 14.09 20.05 12.16
CA LYS A 432 12.96 20.94 11.86
C LYS A 432 13.46 22.33 11.43
N ILE A 433 12.91 22.89 10.35
CA ILE A 433 13.17 24.24 9.84
C ILE A 433 11.87 25.05 9.97
N THR A 434 11.91 26.21 10.63
CA THR A 434 10.70 27.04 10.81
C THR A 434 10.40 27.96 9.63
N GLY A 435 11.37 28.18 8.73
CA GLY A 435 11.22 28.99 7.51
C GLY A 435 11.15 28.15 6.24
N ASP A 436 11.51 28.77 5.12
CA ASP A 436 11.55 28.15 3.79
C ASP A 436 12.88 27.44 3.53
N LEU A 437 12.88 26.46 2.62
CA LEU A 437 14.08 25.83 2.06
C LEU A 437 14.18 26.16 0.57
N VAL A 438 15.26 26.82 0.16
CA VAL A 438 15.49 27.20 -1.23
C VAL A 438 16.84 26.65 -1.70
N LEU A 439 16.84 25.81 -2.75
CA LEU A 439 18.06 25.32 -3.38
C LEU A 439 18.05 25.65 -4.87
N THR A 440 18.89 26.60 -5.26
CA THR A 440 19.08 26.94 -6.67
C THR A 440 20.54 26.91 -7.08
N ASN A 441 20.79 26.90 -8.40
CA ASN A 441 22.10 27.14 -9.00
C ASN A 441 23.16 26.11 -8.55
N ASN A 442 22.90 24.82 -8.81
CA ASN A 442 23.83 23.69 -8.60
C ASN A 442 24.18 23.39 -7.12
N ARG A 443 23.37 23.86 -6.16
CA ARG A 443 23.56 23.53 -4.74
C ARG A 443 23.03 22.13 -4.42
N THR A 444 23.69 21.44 -3.50
CA THR A 444 23.32 20.08 -3.08
C THR A 444 23.00 20.02 -1.59
N LEU A 445 21.86 19.44 -1.25
CA LEU A 445 21.47 19.06 0.11
C LEU A 445 21.48 17.53 0.23
N LYS A 446 22.28 17.00 1.15
CA LYS A 446 22.36 15.57 1.48
C LYS A 446 21.58 15.32 2.77
N LEU A 447 20.49 14.55 2.68
CA LEU A 447 19.62 14.26 3.83
C LEU A 447 20.24 13.16 4.69
N THR A 448 20.61 13.48 5.94
CA THR A 448 21.15 12.52 6.92
C THR A 448 20.08 11.99 7.89
N GLY A 449 18.83 12.40 7.71
CA GLY A 449 17.64 12.02 8.46
C GLY A 449 16.42 12.77 7.93
N VAL A 450 15.25 12.64 8.57
CA VAL A 450 14.04 13.36 8.15
C VAL A 450 14.24 14.88 8.25
N LEU A 451 13.92 15.59 7.18
CA LEU A 451 13.89 17.04 7.17
C LEU A 451 12.44 17.54 7.12
N TYR A 452 12.04 18.35 8.10
CA TYR A 452 10.71 18.95 8.17
C TYR A 452 10.82 20.46 8.03
N VAL A 453 10.17 21.01 7.01
CA VAL A 453 10.12 22.43 6.68
C VAL A 453 8.71 22.95 6.96
N MET A 454 8.56 23.90 7.88
CA MET A 454 7.26 24.53 8.14
C MET A 454 6.83 25.48 7.01
N GLY A 455 7.81 26.06 6.30
CA GLY A 455 7.57 26.89 5.14
C GLY A 455 7.48 26.10 3.83
N ASN A 456 7.84 26.77 2.74
CA ASN A 456 7.83 26.23 1.39
C ASN A 456 9.19 25.64 1.01
N ILE A 457 9.18 24.74 0.04
CA ILE A 457 10.41 24.17 -0.54
C ILE A 457 10.47 24.58 -2.01
N ASN A 458 11.55 25.26 -2.42
CA ASN A 458 11.82 25.58 -3.81
C ASN A 458 13.17 25.00 -4.25
N ILE A 459 13.14 24.05 -5.18
CA ILE A 459 14.34 23.44 -5.77
C ILE A 459 14.32 23.73 -7.27
N SER A 460 15.35 24.37 -7.82
CA SER A 460 15.41 24.69 -9.25
C SER A 460 16.83 24.90 -9.74
N ASN A 461 17.04 25.04 -11.05
CA ASN A 461 18.32 25.36 -11.69
C ASN A 461 19.46 24.44 -11.21
N ASN A 462 19.28 23.13 -11.37
CA ASN A 462 20.21 22.08 -10.93
C ASN A 462 20.40 21.98 -9.40
N GLY A 463 19.49 22.55 -8.61
CA GLY A 463 19.40 22.26 -7.19
C GLY A 463 19.17 20.77 -6.96
N THR A 464 19.96 20.17 -6.08
CA THR A 464 19.94 18.72 -5.81
C THR A 464 19.56 18.45 -4.37
N VAL A 465 18.57 17.58 -4.16
CA VAL A 465 18.32 16.92 -2.86
C VAL A 465 18.67 15.45 -3.04
N LYS A 466 19.48 14.89 -2.15
CA LYS A 466 19.85 13.47 -2.20
C LYS A 466 19.85 12.80 -0.84
N CYS A 467 19.49 11.54 -0.75
CA CYS A 467 19.67 10.80 0.50
C CYS A 467 21.17 10.61 0.80
N ASP A 468 21.51 10.53 2.08
CA ASP A 468 22.87 10.15 2.45
C ASP A 468 23.15 8.69 2.03
N VAL A 469 24.40 8.39 1.67
CA VAL A 469 24.84 7.02 1.36
C VAL A 469 24.62 6.08 2.55
N SER A 470 24.61 6.61 3.78
CA SER A 470 24.33 5.84 4.99
C SER A 470 22.95 5.18 5.02
N PHE A 471 22.02 5.61 4.17
CA PHE A 471 20.69 4.99 4.06
C PHE A 471 20.73 3.60 3.40
N GLY A 472 21.79 3.24 2.67
CA GLY A 472 21.81 1.96 1.96
C GLY A 472 20.60 1.83 1.03
N ALA A 473 19.85 0.73 1.10
CA ALA A 473 18.63 0.54 0.31
C ALA A 473 17.41 1.34 0.83
N ASP A 474 17.49 1.95 2.01
CA ASP A 474 16.38 2.71 2.57
C ASP A 474 16.21 4.06 1.89
N SER A 475 14.98 4.57 1.90
CA SER A 475 14.59 5.86 1.35
C SER A 475 14.59 6.96 2.41
N CYS A 476 14.82 8.21 2.00
CA CYS A 476 14.79 9.38 2.88
C CYS A 476 13.54 10.23 2.65
N VAL A 477 13.17 11.04 3.66
CA VAL A 477 11.92 11.79 3.68
C VAL A 477 12.18 13.28 3.89
N ILE A 478 11.50 14.11 3.11
CA ILE A 478 11.39 15.54 3.31
C ILE A 478 9.91 15.95 3.34
N VAL A 479 9.52 16.71 4.36
CA VAL A 479 8.13 17.16 4.60
C VAL A 479 8.08 18.67 4.56
N ALA A 480 7.11 19.22 3.83
CA ALA A 480 6.74 20.64 3.82
C ALA A 480 5.30 20.82 4.33
N ASP A 481 5.09 21.73 5.29
CA ASP A 481 3.72 22.19 5.58
C ASP A 481 3.21 23.17 4.51
N GLY A 482 4.14 23.91 3.87
CA GLY A 482 3.88 24.73 2.69
C GLY A 482 3.90 23.94 1.39
N TRP A 483 3.97 24.67 0.27
CA TRP A 483 4.04 24.05 -1.05
C TRP A 483 5.47 23.61 -1.42
N ILE A 484 5.57 22.70 -2.39
CA ILE A 484 6.84 22.27 -2.99
C ILE A 484 6.86 22.70 -4.47
N ASP A 485 7.87 23.45 -4.87
CA ASP A 485 8.14 23.78 -6.28
C ASP A 485 9.47 23.15 -6.67
N ALA A 486 9.40 22.05 -7.42
CA ALA A 486 10.55 21.41 -8.04
C ALA A 486 10.64 21.91 -9.49
N GLY A 487 11.21 23.10 -9.66
CA GLY A 487 11.32 23.79 -10.94
C GLY A 487 12.35 23.18 -11.89
N ASN A 488 12.73 23.94 -12.93
CA ASN A 488 13.58 23.43 -14.01
C ASN A 488 14.87 22.76 -13.51
N ASN A 489 15.12 21.55 -13.99
CA ASN A 489 16.27 20.70 -13.68
C ASN A 489 16.47 20.48 -12.17
N ALA A 490 15.41 20.45 -11.38
CA ALA A 490 15.50 20.00 -9.99
C ALA A 490 15.84 18.50 -9.95
N ILE A 491 16.79 18.12 -9.11
CA ILE A 491 17.29 16.74 -9.02
C ILE A 491 16.97 16.20 -7.63
N PHE A 492 16.23 15.10 -7.59
CA PHE A 492 16.02 14.29 -6.40
C PHE A 492 16.66 12.92 -6.65
N THR A 493 17.37 12.39 -5.65
CA THR A 493 18.02 11.07 -5.80
C THR A 493 18.09 10.32 -4.48
N GLY A 494 17.96 9.00 -4.54
CA GLY A 494 18.22 8.14 -3.40
C GLY A 494 19.67 8.15 -2.92
N SER A 495 20.03 7.20 -2.07
CA SER A 495 21.37 7.04 -1.50
C SER A 495 22.45 6.68 -2.53
N GLY A 496 22.04 6.27 -3.73
CA GLY A 496 22.86 5.65 -4.77
C GLY A 496 22.78 4.13 -4.80
N GLN A 497 22.02 3.49 -3.89
CA GLN A 497 21.69 2.07 -3.95
C GLN A 497 20.32 1.85 -4.59
N THR A 498 20.15 0.75 -5.32
CA THR A 498 18.85 0.32 -5.85
C THR A 498 17.82 0.17 -4.73
N GLY A 499 16.60 0.68 -4.94
CA GLY A 499 15.53 0.66 -3.94
C GLY A 499 15.49 1.88 -3.02
N SER A 500 16.51 2.75 -3.05
CA SER A 500 16.52 4.00 -2.29
C SER A 500 15.97 5.17 -3.12
N TYR A 501 15.01 5.89 -2.55
CA TYR A 501 14.35 7.04 -3.17
C TYR A 501 14.21 8.21 -2.18
N ILE A 502 13.77 9.37 -2.68
CA ILE A 502 13.31 10.48 -1.84
C ILE A 502 11.78 10.52 -1.89
N LEU A 503 11.16 10.54 -0.71
CA LEU A 503 9.75 10.91 -0.55
C LEU A 503 9.65 12.39 -0.18
N SER A 504 9.02 13.15 -1.07
CA SER A 504 8.74 14.58 -0.91
C SER A 504 7.24 14.78 -0.61
N VAL A 505 6.94 15.18 0.62
CA VAL A 505 5.57 15.33 1.13
C VAL A 505 5.20 16.80 1.27
N SER A 506 4.07 17.19 0.70
CA SER A 506 3.43 18.49 0.96
C SER A 506 2.10 18.30 1.67
N THR A 507 1.88 19.00 2.78
CA THR A 507 0.60 18.98 3.51
C THR A 507 -0.23 20.24 3.34
N ILE A 508 0.14 21.12 2.41
CA ILE A 508 -0.64 22.31 2.11
C ILE A 508 -2.04 21.91 1.60
N GLU A 509 -3.05 22.66 2.02
CA GLU A 509 -4.45 22.38 1.68
C GLU A 509 -4.99 23.39 0.65
N GLY A 510 -5.89 22.94 -0.21
CA GLY A 510 -6.69 23.84 -1.05
C GLY A 510 -6.04 24.32 -2.36
N CYS A 511 -4.81 23.90 -2.66
CA CYS A 511 -4.14 24.23 -3.92
C CYS A 511 -4.54 23.25 -5.03
N ASN A 512 -5.75 23.41 -5.58
CA ASN A 512 -6.40 22.43 -6.48
C ASN A 512 -6.68 22.92 -7.92
N GLY A 513 -5.92 23.92 -8.39
CA GLY A 513 -6.08 24.53 -9.72
C GLY A 513 -7.23 25.52 -9.78
N GLY A 514 -6.90 26.82 -9.70
CA GLY A 514 -7.85 27.95 -9.62
C GLY A 514 -7.16 29.17 -9.01
N SER A 515 -7.80 30.33 -8.91
CA SER A 515 -7.18 31.52 -8.31
C SER A 515 -7.05 31.38 -6.78
N GLY A 516 -5.87 31.06 -6.29
CA GLY A 516 -5.53 31.05 -4.86
C GLY A 516 -4.23 31.81 -4.59
N SER A 517 -4.18 32.55 -3.48
CA SER A 517 -2.91 33.03 -2.91
C SER A 517 -2.27 31.92 -2.07
N ASN A 518 -0.94 31.91 -1.97
CA ASN A 518 -0.14 30.93 -1.22
C ASN A 518 -0.05 29.49 -1.77
N CYS A 519 -0.12 29.30 -3.09
CA CYS A 519 0.18 28.01 -3.71
C CYS A 519 1.50 28.08 -4.50
N ALA A 520 2.06 26.92 -4.85
CA ALA A 520 3.12 26.82 -5.84
C ALA A 520 2.60 27.28 -7.22
N PRO A 521 3.48 27.44 -8.23
CA PRO A 521 3.05 27.69 -9.60
C PRO A 521 1.95 26.73 -10.05
N ASN A 522 1.10 27.20 -10.97
CA ASN A 522 -0.11 26.51 -11.44
C ASN A 522 -1.16 26.23 -10.34
N TYR A 523 -1.07 26.94 -9.21
CA TYR A 523 -1.99 26.83 -8.07
C TYR A 523 -2.05 25.41 -7.51
N SER A 524 -0.88 24.80 -7.42
CA SER A 524 -0.67 23.43 -6.96
C SER A 524 -0.04 23.41 -5.56
N GLY A 525 -0.22 22.30 -4.85
CA GLY A 525 0.50 22.06 -3.60
C GLY A 525 1.92 21.54 -3.86
N ILE A 526 2.08 20.84 -4.99
CA ILE A 526 3.38 20.43 -5.53
C ILE A 526 3.40 20.76 -7.02
N ASN A 527 4.32 21.62 -7.43
CA ASN A 527 4.61 21.91 -8.83
C ASN A 527 5.89 21.20 -9.26
N LEU A 528 5.83 20.49 -10.39
CA LEU A 528 6.94 19.74 -10.96
C LEU A 528 7.23 20.30 -12.36
N GLY A 529 8.42 20.86 -12.55
CA GLY A 529 8.87 21.49 -13.78
C GLY A 529 9.67 20.56 -14.70
N ASN A 530 10.24 21.15 -15.75
CA ASN A 530 10.94 20.41 -16.80
C ASN A 530 12.29 19.84 -16.33
N GLY A 531 12.65 18.65 -16.82
CA GLY A 531 13.96 18.04 -16.58
C GLY A 531 14.14 17.55 -15.14
N LEU A 532 13.02 17.27 -14.45
CA LEU A 532 13.04 16.74 -13.11
C LEU A 532 13.50 15.28 -13.09
N GLY A 533 14.34 14.92 -12.13
CA GLY A 533 14.76 13.53 -11.90
C GLY A 533 14.43 13.04 -10.49
N GLY A 534 13.87 11.83 -10.39
CA GLY A 534 14.12 10.90 -9.28
C GLY A 534 13.48 11.21 -7.91
N ALA A 535 12.15 11.29 -7.82
CA ALA A 535 11.46 11.31 -6.52
C ALA A 535 10.10 10.62 -6.52
N ILE A 536 9.60 10.36 -5.31
CA ILE A 536 8.20 10.07 -5.01
C ILE A 536 7.59 11.37 -4.48
N PHE A 537 6.54 11.87 -5.12
CA PHE A 537 5.83 13.07 -4.67
C PHE A 537 4.46 12.70 -4.08
N TYR A 538 4.17 13.27 -2.92
CA TYR A 538 3.00 12.90 -2.12
C TYR A 538 2.27 14.11 -1.56
N THR A 539 0.96 14.19 -1.81
CA THR A 539 0.04 15.08 -1.07
C THR A 539 -1.39 14.53 -1.12
N THR A 540 -2.09 14.56 0.01
CA THR A 540 -3.49 14.10 0.12
C THR A 540 -4.50 15.25 0.11
N LYS A 541 -4.04 16.50 0.03
CA LYS A 541 -4.87 17.69 0.29
C LYS A 541 -4.85 18.75 -0.82
N SER A 542 -3.95 18.59 -1.78
CA SER A 542 -3.76 19.52 -2.90
C SER A 542 -3.43 18.81 -4.21
N MET A 543 -3.42 19.56 -5.31
CA MET A 543 -3.01 19.10 -6.61
C MET A 543 -1.49 18.93 -6.69
N ILE A 544 -1.05 17.89 -7.37
CA ILE A 544 0.27 17.80 -7.98
C ILE A 544 0.14 18.22 -9.45
N ASN A 545 0.86 19.25 -9.85
CA ASN A 545 0.93 19.70 -11.24
C ASN A 545 2.26 19.29 -11.85
N LEU A 546 2.21 18.61 -13.00
CA LEU A 546 3.39 18.24 -13.76
C LEU A 546 3.44 18.98 -15.08
N SER A 547 4.44 19.83 -15.22
CA SER A 547 4.72 20.63 -16.41
C SER A 547 5.95 20.09 -17.13
N ASN A 548 5.73 19.52 -18.32
CA ASN A 548 6.78 19.08 -19.25
C ASN A 548 7.61 17.88 -18.72
N ASN A 549 8.32 17.21 -19.62
CA ASN A 549 9.05 15.95 -19.40
C ASN A 549 9.81 15.87 -18.05
N GLY A 550 9.46 14.88 -17.21
CA GLY A 550 10.13 14.60 -15.94
C GLY A 550 10.14 13.10 -15.63
N GLU A 551 11.25 12.58 -15.12
CA GLU A 551 11.36 11.19 -14.68
C GLU A 551 10.91 11.10 -13.21
N ILE A 552 9.65 10.72 -12.99
CA ILE A 552 9.06 10.61 -11.65
C ILE A 552 8.86 9.15 -11.29
N LYS A 553 9.34 8.75 -10.11
CA LYS A 553 9.32 7.36 -9.67
C LYS A 553 7.93 6.92 -9.24
N ALA A 554 7.18 7.77 -8.54
CA ALA A 554 5.75 7.60 -8.27
C ALA A 554 5.09 8.94 -7.89
N VAL A 555 3.79 9.08 -8.17
CA VAL A 555 3.00 10.27 -7.81
C VAL A 555 1.73 9.86 -7.08
N VAL A 556 1.51 10.48 -5.92
CA VAL A 556 0.26 10.35 -5.18
C VAL A 556 -0.27 11.73 -4.80
N GLY A 557 -1.40 12.11 -5.38
CA GLY A 557 -2.00 13.44 -5.23
C GLY A 557 -3.48 13.36 -4.90
N TYR A 558 -4.05 14.34 -4.19
CA TYR A 558 -5.52 14.50 -4.14
C TYR A 558 -6.09 14.71 -5.54
N LYS A 559 -5.39 15.52 -6.34
CA LYS A 559 -5.63 15.76 -7.76
C LYS A 559 -4.30 15.68 -8.48
N LEU A 560 -4.29 15.17 -9.70
CA LEU A 560 -3.11 15.16 -10.56
C LEU A 560 -3.43 15.87 -11.87
N ASN A 561 -2.63 16.87 -12.23
CA ASN A 561 -2.73 17.56 -13.51
C ASN A 561 -1.44 17.34 -14.32
N LEU A 562 -1.58 16.80 -15.53
CA LEU A 562 -0.47 16.64 -16.47
C LEU A 562 -0.65 17.65 -17.60
N ASP A 563 0.27 18.61 -17.73
CA ASP A 563 0.24 19.58 -18.82
C ASP A 563 0.57 18.93 -20.17
N ASN A 564 0.33 19.63 -21.27
CA ASN A 564 0.58 19.10 -22.61
C ASN A 564 2.03 18.60 -22.79
N ASN A 565 2.18 17.45 -23.48
CA ASN A 565 3.44 16.79 -23.80
C ASN A 565 4.24 16.34 -22.57
N THR A 566 3.55 15.97 -21.50
CA THR A 566 4.14 15.48 -20.26
C THR A 566 4.15 13.95 -20.22
N GLU A 567 5.22 13.38 -19.71
CA GLU A 567 5.38 11.93 -19.52
C GLU A 567 5.71 11.60 -18.06
N ILE A 568 5.02 10.62 -17.48
CA ILE A 568 5.37 9.97 -16.20
C ILE A 568 6.00 8.62 -16.52
N GLU A 569 7.18 8.36 -15.97
CA GLU A 569 7.89 7.08 -16.06
C GLU A 569 8.04 6.41 -14.69
N TYR A 570 7.01 5.64 -14.32
CA TYR A 570 6.93 4.90 -13.07
C TYR A 570 7.91 3.73 -13.01
N GLU A 571 8.60 3.55 -11.89
CA GLU A 571 9.48 2.40 -11.68
C GLU A 571 8.78 1.37 -10.78
N GLN A 572 8.58 0.14 -11.27
CA GLN A 572 7.88 -0.90 -10.50
C GLN A 572 8.54 -1.23 -9.15
N GLY A 573 9.85 -0.98 -9.00
CA GLY A 573 10.59 -1.15 -7.74
C GLY A 573 10.26 -0.12 -6.66
N VAL A 574 9.27 0.75 -6.88
CA VAL A 574 8.71 1.65 -5.84
C VAL A 574 7.59 0.98 -5.05
N ALA A 575 6.96 -0.06 -5.62
CA ALA A 575 6.12 -0.97 -4.85
C ALA A 575 7.03 -1.66 -3.82
N ASP A 576 6.79 -1.44 -2.52
CA ASP A 576 7.59 -1.94 -1.40
C ASP A 576 8.83 -1.09 -0.99
N THR A 577 8.82 0.24 -1.18
CA THR A 577 9.87 1.12 -0.62
C THR A 577 9.87 1.15 0.90
N ASN A 578 11.04 0.89 1.50
CA ASN A 578 11.28 1.13 2.93
C ASN A 578 11.78 2.56 3.16
N PHE A 579 11.20 3.25 4.14
CA PHE A 579 11.70 4.55 4.62
C PHE A 579 12.50 4.36 5.92
N SER A 580 13.59 5.13 6.07
CA SER A 580 14.52 5.01 7.22
C SER A 580 13.90 5.33 8.59
N SER A 581 12.75 6.01 8.62
CA SER A 581 11.94 6.29 9.81
C SER A 581 10.48 6.49 9.42
N GLY A 582 9.57 6.50 10.40
CA GLY A 582 8.11 6.57 10.22
C GLY A 582 7.37 5.30 10.66
N PRO A 583 6.02 5.27 10.64
CA PRO A 583 5.25 4.08 11.03
C PRO A 583 5.13 3.08 9.87
N GLY A 584 5.25 1.80 10.20
CA GLY A 584 5.16 0.67 9.27
C GLY A 584 3.89 0.65 8.43
N GLY A 585 3.91 0.00 7.27
CA GLY A 585 2.72 -0.13 6.41
C GLY A 585 2.75 -1.34 5.47
N GLY A 586 3.93 -1.92 5.22
CA GLY A 586 4.12 -3.12 4.42
C GLY A 586 4.89 -4.20 5.16
N TRP A 587 4.55 -5.46 4.90
CA TRP A 587 5.39 -6.60 5.26
C TRP A 587 6.36 -6.88 4.12
N ASN A 588 7.65 -6.73 4.37
CA ASN A 588 8.71 -6.95 3.41
C ASN A 588 9.48 -8.22 3.74
N VAL A 589 9.93 -8.94 2.71
CA VAL A 589 10.77 -10.12 2.88
C VAL A 589 12.10 -9.70 3.50
N LYS A 590 12.35 -10.13 4.74
CA LYS A 590 13.65 -9.97 5.42
C LYS A 590 14.64 -11.01 4.96
N SER A 591 14.19 -12.27 4.90
CA SER A 591 15.00 -13.38 4.45
C SER A 591 14.11 -14.54 4.02
N TRP A 592 14.57 -15.27 3.02
CA TRP A 592 13.99 -16.51 2.57
C TRP A 592 15.06 -17.60 2.65
N LYS A 593 14.74 -18.75 3.24
CA LYS A 593 15.64 -19.90 3.27
C LYS A 593 14.88 -21.21 3.42
N GLU A 594 15.46 -22.26 2.89
CA GLU A 594 15.09 -23.61 3.26
C GLU A 594 15.61 -23.93 4.68
N VAL A 595 14.79 -24.61 5.48
CA VAL A 595 15.13 -25.02 6.84
C VAL A 595 14.97 -26.53 7.00
N GLN A 596 15.60 -27.06 8.05
CA GLN A 596 15.59 -28.48 8.35
C GLN A 596 14.22 -28.92 8.87
#